data_AF-A0A7C1USH4-F1
#
_entry.id   AF-A0A7C1USH4-F1
#
_cell.length_a   1.000
_cell.length_b   1.000
_cell.length_c   1.000
_cell.angle_alpha   90.00
_cell.angle_beta   90.00
_cell.angle_gamma   90.00
#
_symmetry.space_group_name_H-M   'P 1'
#
loop_
_entity.id
_entity.type
_entity.pdbx_description
1 polymer ?
#
loop_
_entity_poly.entity_id
_entity_poly.type
_entity_poly.pdbx_seq_one_letter_code
_entity_poly.pdbx_strand_id
1 'polypeptide(L)'
;MKKAQSGFTLIELMIVVAIIAILAAIAIPAYNSYIAEARMSKVTDHYDEAVRSIKAELAKRAAQQARGDTLSTFSFSSLRAVVDPDGQKSPVGGGEAYVDGTSPSATNGEIGLSLVSSTAGSEIIVITKPAFDELTAQSTRVDASQL
;
A
#
# COMPACT_ATOMS: atom_id res chain seq x y z
N MET A 1 5.42 55.57 32.86
CA MET A 1 4.83 55.65 31.50
C MET A 1 3.99 54.39 31.28
N LYS A 2 2.66 54.49 31.23
CA LYS A 2 1.80 53.32 30.96
C LYS A 2 1.86 53.01 29.46
N LYS A 3 2.34 51.83 29.07
CA LYS A 3 2.23 51.35 27.68
C LYS A 3 0.75 51.29 27.32
N ALA A 4 0.35 51.93 26.23
CA ALA A 4 -0.98 51.73 25.66
C ALA A 4 -1.08 50.26 25.21
N GLN A 5 -2.02 49.52 25.79
CA GLN A 5 -2.25 48.13 25.43
C GLN A 5 -3.04 48.13 24.11
N SER A 6 -2.34 47.90 23.00
CA SER A 6 -2.94 47.71 21.68
C SER A 6 -3.65 46.35 21.65
N GLY A 7 -4.96 46.37 21.88
CA GLY A 7 -5.81 45.20 21.73
C GLY A 7 -6.14 44.92 20.26
N PHE A 8 -6.37 43.65 19.94
CA PHE A 8 -6.88 43.21 18.64
C PHE A 8 -8.33 43.68 18.46
N THR A 9 -8.66 44.25 17.31
CA THR A 9 -10.00 44.77 17.04
C THR A 9 -10.93 43.67 16.51
N LEU A 10 -12.23 43.80 16.77
CA LEU A 10 -13.23 42.88 16.21
C LEU A 10 -13.26 42.93 14.68
N ILE A 11 -12.99 44.10 14.08
CA ILE A 11 -12.96 44.23 12.63
C ILE A 11 -11.77 43.49 12.01
N GLU A 12 -10.60 43.50 12.65
CA GLU A 12 -9.46 42.68 12.23
C GLU A 12 -9.80 41.20 12.30
N LEU A 13 -10.47 40.74 13.37
CA LEU A 13 -10.91 39.35 13.49
C LEU A 13 -11.88 38.94 12.39
N MET A 14 -12.86 39.79 12.09
CA MET A 14 -13.88 39.50 11.07
C MET A 14 -13.27 39.32 9.68
N ILE A 15 -12.31 40.16 9.31
CA ILE A 15 -11.63 40.06 8.02
C ILE A 15 -10.80 38.77 7.95
N VAL A 16 -10.09 38.41 9.03
CA VAL A 16 -9.28 37.18 9.08
C VAL A 16 -10.17 35.95 8.89
N VAL A 17 -11.31 35.88 9.57
CA VAL A 17 -12.25 34.75 9.44
C VAL A 17 -12.80 34.66 8.01
N ALA A 18 -13.13 35.79 7.38
CA ALA A 18 -13.61 35.80 6.00
C ALA A 18 -12.56 35.26 5.02
N ILE A 19 -11.29 35.63 5.17
CA ILE A 19 -10.21 35.13 4.32
C ILE A 19 -9.99 33.63 4.54
N ILE A 20 -9.96 33.16 5.80
CA ILE A 20 -9.81 31.73 6.11
C ILE A 20 -10.97 30.91 5.51
N ALA A 21 -12.20 31.43 5.55
CA ALA A 21 -13.35 30.75 4.97
C ALA A 21 -13.21 30.54 3.45
N ILE A 22 -12.73 31.55 2.71
CA ILE A 22 -12.48 31.46 1.27
C ILE A 22 -11.36 30.46 0.98
N LEU A 23 -10.25 30.53 1.73
CA LEU A 23 -9.12 29.61 1.54
C LEU A 23 -9.52 28.16 1.86
N ALA A 24 -10.25 27.94 2.96
CA ALA A 24 -10.68 26.61 3.37
C ALA A 24 -11.60 25.95 2.33
N ALA A 25 -12.49 26.72 1.70
CA ALA A 25 -13.39 26.21 0.67
C ALA A 25 -12.66 25.60 -0.54
N ILE A 26 -11.46 26.09 -0.86
CA ILE A 26 -10.63 25.58 -1.98
C ILE A 26 -9.61 24.56 -1.47
N ALA A 27 -8.98 24.84 -0.34
CA ALA A 27 -7.87 24.05 0.18
C ALA A 27 -8.30 22.66 0.66
N ILE A 28 -9.47 22.54 1.30
CA ILE A 28 -9.96 21.25 1.83
C ILE A 28 -10.19 20.22 0.70
N PRO A 29 -10.99 20.50 -0.35
CA PRO A 29 -11.19 19.53 -1.42
C PRO A 29 -9.90 19.22 -2.19
N ALA A 30 -9.04 20.22 -2.43
CA ALA A 30 -7.76 20.02 -3.10
C ALA A 30 -6.82 19.12 -2.28
N TYR A 31 -6.72 19.34 -0.98
CA TYR A 31 -5.92 18.51 -0.09
C TYR A 31 -6.44 17.07 -0.03
N ASN A 32 -7.77 16.88 0.02
CA ASN A 32 -8.37 15.55 0.02
C ASN A 32 -8.07 14.78 -1.27
N SER A 33 -8.15 15.44 -2.44
CA SER A 33 -7.76 14.84 -3.74
C SER A 33 -6.29 14.42 -3.73
N TYR A 34 -5.40 15.30 -3.28
CA TYR A 34 -3.97 15.01 -3.20
C TYR A 34 -3.66 13.78 -2.32
N ILE A 35 -4.33 13.67 -1.16
CA ILE A 35 -4.14 12.52 -0.28
C ILE A 35 -4.69 11.23 -0.91
N ALA A 36 -5.82 11.29 -1.62
CA ALA A 36 -6.38 10.13 -2.35
C ALA A 36 -5.41 9.66 -3.46
N GLU A 37 -4.90 10.59 -4.27
CA GLU A 37 -3.90 10.30 -5.31
C GLU A 37 -2.63 9.68 -4.72
N ALA A 38 -2.11 10.23 -3.62
CA ALA A 38 -0.95 9.68 -2.95
C ALA A 38 -1.19 8.26 -2.42
N ARG A 39 -2.40 7.96 -1.93
CA ARG A 39 -2.78 6.61 -1.49
C ARG A 39 -2.87 5.63 -2.65
N MET A 40 -3.49 6.03 -3.77
CA MET A 40 -3.57 5.22 -4.98
C MET A 40 -2.17 4.90 -5.55
N SER A 41 -1.25 5.88 -5.54
CA SER A 41 0.16 5.65 -5.90
C SER A 41 0.76 4.56 -5.02
N LYS A 42 0.61 4.66 -3.69
CA LYS A 42 1.12 3.65 -2.75
C LYS A 42 0.54 2.26 -2.98
N VAL A 43 -0.76 2.12 -3.27
CA VAL A 43 -1.37 0.82 -3.62
C VAL A 43 -0.66 0.22 -4.82
N THR A 44 -0.41 1.03 -5.85
CA THR A 44 0.23 0.58 -7.09
C THR A 44 1.69 0.20 -6.84
N ASP A 45 2.41 1.02 -6.07
CA ASP A 45 3.80 0.76 -5.68
C ASP A 45 3.94 -0.56 -4.91
N HIS A 46 3.08 -0.79 -3.90
CA HIS A 46 3.07 -2.04 -3.14
C HIS A 46 2.73 -3.26 -4.04
N TYR A 47 1.80 -3.09 -4.97
CA TYR A 47 1.44 -4.15 -5.90
C TYR A 47 2.62 -4.55 -6.81
N ASP A 48 3.28 -3.55 -7.41
CA ASP A 48 4.41 -3.78 -8.31
C ASP A 48 5.62 -4.36 -7.55
N GLU A 49 5.86 -3.88 -6.33
CA GLU A 49 6.87 -4.44 -5.42
C GLU A 49 6.60 -5.91 -5.09
N ALA A 50 5.36 -6.27 -4.76
CA ALA A 50 4.97 -7.66 -4.53
C ALA A 50 5.22 -8.54 -5.75
N VAL A 51 4.77 -8.11 -6.95
CA VAL A 51 4.96 -8.89 -8.17
C VAL A 51 6.45 -9.11 -8.45
N ARG A 52 7.27 -8.05 -8.30
CA ARG A 52 8.71 -8.11 -8.56
C ARG A 52 9.45 -9.00 -7.55
N SER A 53 9.23 -8.79 -6.26
CA SER A 53 9.90 -9.54 -5.19
C SER A 53 9.54 -11.02 -5.22
N ILE A 54 8.26 -11.34 -5.48
CA ILE A 54 7.79 -12.73 -5.59
C ILE A 54 8.42 -13.44 -6.79
N LYS A 55 8.46 -12.80 -7.97
CA LYS A 55 9.15 -13.37 -9.13
C LYS A 55 10.62 -13.65 -8.84
N ALA A 56 11.30 -12.70 -8.19
CA ALA A 56 12.71 -12.86 -7.84
C ALA A 56 12.93 -14.02 -6.85
N GLU A 57 12.10 -14.13 -5.82
CA GLU A 57 12.22 -15.19 -4.82
C GLU A 57 11.88 -16.57 -5.40
N LEU A 58 10.86 -16.68 -6.25
CA LEU A 58 10.54 -17.95 -6.91
C LEU A 58 11.66 -18.39 -7.86
N ALA A 59 12.24 -17.48 -8.64
CA ALA A 59 13.39 -17.80 -9.50
C ALA A 59 14.60 -18.26 -8.68
N LYS A 60 14.88 -17.59 -7.55
CA LYS A 60 15.94 -17.98 -6.62
C LYS A 60 15.70 -19.37 -6.03
N ARG A 61 14.46 -19.71 -5.69
CA ARG A 61 14.09 -21.04 -5.17
C ARG A 61 14.20 -22.14 -6.21
N ALA A 62 13.81 -21.87 -7.46
CA ALA A 62 14.04 -22.80 -8.56
C ALA A 62 15.54 -23.12 -8.73
N ALA A 63 16.41 -22.12 -8.62
CA ALA A 63 17.85 -22.32 -8.64
C ALA A 63 18.37 -23.14 -7.44
N GLN A 64 17.83 -22.94 -6.24
CA GLN A 64 18.17 -23.73 -5.05
C GLN A 64 17.81 -25.21 -5.25
N GLN A 65 16.63 -25.50 -5.77
CA GLN A 65 16.23 -26.88 -6.07
C GLN A 65 17.10 -27.53 -7.14
N ALA A 66 17.49 -26.78 -8.17
CA ALA A 66 18.41 -27.27 -9.20
C ALA A 66 19.80 -27.63 -8.64
N ARG A 67 20.21 -27.00 -7.52
CA ARG A 67 21.43 -27.35 -6.79
C ARG A 67 21.26 -28.53 -5.81
N GLY A 68 20.04 -29.05 -5.67
CA GLY A 68 19.71 -30.12 -4.73
C GLY A 68 19.49 -29.64 -3.30
N ASP A 69 19.30 -28.34 -3.07
CA ASP A 69 19.00 -27.79 -1.75
C ASP A 69 17.58 -28.20 -1.32
N THR A 70 17.39 -28.59 -0.05
CA THR A 70 16.06 -28.83 0.51
C THR A 70 15.30 -27.51 0.64
N LEU A 71 14.22 -27.35 -0.13
CA LEU A 71 13.33 -26.19 -0.02
C LEU A 71 12.36 -26.37 1.15
N SER A 72 12.22 -25.34 1.99
CA SER A 72 11.14 -25.26 2.98
C SER A 72 9.81 -24.99 2.29
N THR A 73 8.72 -25.54 2.81
CA THR A 73 7.37 -25.23 2.34
C THR A 73 7.12 -23.72 2.42
N PHE A 74 6.65 -23.13 1.33
CA PHE A 74 6.25 -21.74 1.33
C PHE A 74 5.02 -21.55 2.23
N SER A 75 5.05 -20.56 3.12
CA SER A 75 3.92 -20.11 3.92
C SER A 75 3.62 -18.65 3.64
N PHE A 76 2.39 -18.20 3.91
CA PHE A 76 2.06 -16.78 3.85
C PHE A 76 3.02 -15.91 4.68
N SER A 77 3.43 -16.37 5.87
CA SER A 77 4.39 -15.64 6.72
C SER A 77 5.76 -15.47 6.05
N SER A 78 6.27 -16.51 5.38
CA SER A 78 7.54 -16.43 4.64
C SER A 78 7.42 -15.56 3.38
N LEU A 79 6.27 -15.62 2.69
CA LEU A 79 5.98 -14.81 1.51
C LEU A 79 5.90 -13.32 1.86
N ARG A 80 5.18 -12.98 2.93
CA ARG A 80 5.11 -11.61 3.41
C ARG A 80 6.49 -11.08 3.83
N ALA A 81 7.32 -11.89 4.49
CA ALA A 81 8.67 -11.46 4.86
C ALA A 81 9.57 -11.16 3.66
N VAL A 82 9.30 -11.76 2.50
CA VAL A 82 10.02 -11.50 1.24
C VAL A 82 9.54 -10.20 0.59
N VAL A 83 8.22 -9.99 0.58
CA VAL A 83 7.59 -8.83 -0.06
C VAL A 83 7.72 -7.56 0.80
N ASP A 84 7.71 -7.73 2.12
CA ASP A 84 7.62 -6.66 3.09
C ASP A 84 8.62 -6.84 4.24
N PRO A 85 9.93 -6.61 3.96
CA PRO A 85 10.95 -6.69 5.00
C PRO A 85 10.82 -5.58 6.04
N ASP A 86 10.20 -4.44 5.68
CA ASP A 86 10.13 -3.24 6.51
C ASP A 86 8.82 -3.13 7.31
N GLY A 87 7.82 -3.98 7.05
CA GLY A 87 6.53 -3.97 7.75
C GLY A 87 5.65 -2.78 7.35
N GLN A 88 5.55 -2.52 6.05
CA GLN A 88 4.78 -1.45 5.45
C GLN A 88 3.30 -1.51 5.88
N LYS A 89 2.70 -0.34 6.05
CA LYS A 89 1.28 -0.22 6.40
C LYS A 89 0.43 0.01 5.16
N SER A 90 -0.84 -0.39 5.27
CA SER A 90 -1.83 -0.10 4.24
C SER A 90 -1.87 1.42 3.93
N PRO A 91 -2.18 1.84 2.70
CA PRO A 91 -2.19 3.25 2.31
C PRO A 91 -3.06 4.17 3.17
N VAL A 92 -4.16 3.67 3.75
CA VAL A 92 -4.99 4.43 4.69
C VAL A 92 -4.52 4.33 6.15
N GLY A 93 -3.59 3.43 6.45
CA GLY A 93 -3.09 3.13 7.79
C GLY A 93 -3.95 2.13 8.57
N GLY A 94 -3.48 1.75 9.77
CA GLY A 94 -4.21 0.89 10.71
C GLY A 94 -4.03 -0.62 10.52
N GLY A 95 -3.50 -1.08 9.38
CA GLY A 95 -3.23 -2.48 9.07
C GLY A 95 -1.96 -2.68 8.24
N GLU A 96 -1.58 -3.94 8.02
CA GLU A 96 -0.44 -4.30 7.17
C GLU A 96 -0.72 -4.00 5.69
N ALA A 97 0.30 -3.66 4.92
CA ALA A 97 0.17 -3.45 3.47
C ALA A 97 -0.19 -4.75 2.73
N TYR A 98 0.23 -5.90 3.27
CA TYR A 98 0.08 -7.21 2.63
C TYR A 98 -0.70 -8.19 3.53
N VAL A 99 -1.77 -8.76 2.98
CA VAL A 99 -2.70 -9.64 3.69
C VAL A 99 -2.86 -10.99 2.97
N ASP A 100 -3.26 -12.02 3.70
CA ASP A 100 -3.44 -13.36 3.15
C ASP A 100 -4.76 -13.44 2.35
N GLY A 101 -4.69 -14.01 1.15
CA GLY A 101 -5.84 -14.31 0.32
C GLY A 101 -6.04 -13.39 -0.88
N THR A 102 -7.13 -13.64 -1.62
CA THR A 102 -7.41 -13.03 -2.93
C THR A 102 -8.37 -11.84 -2.87
N SER A 103 -8.88 -11.49 -1.70
CA SER A 103 -9.89 -10.44 -1.50
C SER A 103 -9.42 -9.41 -0.48
N PRO A 104 -8.33 -8.66 -0.78
CA PRO A 104 -7.84 -7.63 0.12
C PRO A 104 -8.82 -6.45 0.23
N SER A 105 -8.71 -5.67 1.31
CA SER A 105 -9.65 -4.58 1.60
C SER A 105 -9.59 -3.45 0.58
N ALA A 106 -10.70 -3.24 -0.13
CA ALA A 106 -10.96 -2.10 -1.00
C ALA A 106 -10.99 -0.75 -0.27
N THR A 107 -11.25 -0.77 1.04
CA THR A 107 -11.26 0.43 1.88
C THR A 107 -9.85 0.84 2.29
N ASN A 108 -8.96 -0.13 2.49
CA ASN A 108 -7.64 0.11 3.04
C ASN A 108 -6.52 0.17 2.01
N GLY A 109 -6.76 -0.37 0.80
CA GLY A 109 -5.74 -0.44 -0.26
C GLY A 109 -4.67 -1.49 0.04
N GLU A 110 -5.04 -2.56 0.75
CA GLU A 110 -4.16 -3.68 1.06
C GLU A 110 -3.89 -4.51 -0.20
N ILE A 111 -2.75 -5.19 -0.28
CA ILE A 111 -2.42 -6.14 -1.34
C ILE A 111 -2.62 -7.56 -0.83
N GLY A 112 -3.41 -8.34 -1.58
CA GLY A 112 -3.69 -9.74 -1.27
C GLY A 112 -2.59 -10.62 -1.82
N LEU A 113 -2.01 -11.49 -0.99
CA LEU A 113 -1.06 -12.51 -1.39
C LEU A 113 -1.67 -13.87 -1.10
N SER A 114 -1.91 -14.66 -2.14
CA SER A 114 -2.51 -16.00 -2.01
C SER A 114 -1.56 -17.06 -2.53
N LEU A 115 -1.19 -18.01 -1.67
CA LEU A 115 -0.42 -19.19 -2.03
C LEU A 115 -1.38 -20.29 -2.52
N VAL A 116 -1.42 -20.50 -3.83
CA VAL A 116 -2.31 -21.47 -4.49
C VAL A 116 -1.67 -22.87 -4.54
N SER A 117 -0.35 -22.93 -4.68
CA SER A 117 0.44 -24.16 -4.59
C SER A 117 1.68 -23.88 -3.75
N SER A 118 1.94 -24.73 -2.76
CA SER A 118 3.11 -24.66 -1.87
C SER A 118 4.15 -25.73 -2.16
N THR A 119 3.96 -26.52 -3.23
CA THR A 119 4.90 -27.56 -3.64
C THR A 119 6.21 -26.91 -4.06
N ALA A 120 7.31 -27.28 -3.37
CA ALA A 120 8.65 -26.81 -3.68
C ALA A 120 8.99 -27.01 -5.16
N GLY A 121 9.31 -25.93 -5.87
CA GLY A 121 9.63 -25.95 -7.30
C GLY A 121 8.45 -25.77 -8.24
N SER A 122 7.24 -25.70 -7.71
CA SER A 122 6.00 -25.51 -8.46
C SER A 122 5.05 -24.64 -7.65
N GLU A 123 5.61 -23.70 -6.89
CA GLU A 123 4.85 -22.73 -6.14
C GLU A 123 4.06 -21.83 -7.09
N ILE A 124 2.82 -21.56 -6.70
CA ILE A 124 1.95 -20.67 -7.44
C ILE A 124 1.45 -19.64 -6.45
N ILE A 125 1.71 -18.37 -6.77
CA ILE A 125 1.28 -17.25 -5.95
C ILE A 125 0.42 -16.31 -6.79
N VAL A 126 -0.70 -15.88 -6.23
CA VAL A 126 -1.57 -14.87 -6.83
C VAL A 126 -1.46 -13.60 -6.00
N ILE A 127 -1.05 -12.51 -6.65
CA ILE A 127 -1.02 -11.17 -6.08
C ILE A 127 -2.28 -10.46 -6.55
N THR A 128 -3.09 -9.94 -5.63
CA THR A 128 -4.29 -9.18 -5.93
C THR A 128 -4.18 -7.74 -5.43
N LYS A 129 -4.38 -6.80 -6.35
CA LYS A 129 -4.67 -5.39 -6.08
C LYS A 129 -6.19 -5.22 -5.95
N PRO A 130 -6.70 -4.59 -4.87
CA PRO A 130 -8.13 -4.34 -4.73
C PRO A 130 -8.59 -3.21 -5.67
N ALA A 131 -9.90 -3.08 -5.84
CA ALA A 131 -10.46 -1.83 -6.32
C ALA A 131 -10.36 -0.82 -5.15
N PHE A 132 -9.61 0.28 -5.33
CA PHE A 132 -9.32 1.24 -4.27
C PHE A 132 -9.43 2.67 -4.84
N ASP A 133 -10.31 3.48 -4.26
CA ASP A 133 -10.70 4.77 -4.83
C ASP A 133 -11.07 4.63 -6.33
N GLU A 134 -10.30 5.23 -7.24
CA GLU A 134 -10.51 5.12 -8.70
C GLU A 134 -9.76 3.97 -9.36
N LEU A 135 -8.96 3.20 -8.60
CA LEU A 135 -8.24 2.03 -9.12
C LEU A 135 -9.18 0.85 -9.31
N THR A 136 -9.01 0.15 -10.43
CA THR A 136 -9.68 -1.13 -10.69
C THR A 136 -8.90 -2.29 -10.07
N ALA A 137 -9.63 -3.30 -9.60
CA ALA A 137 -9.03 -4.53 -9.12
C ALA A 137 -8.22 -5.24 -10.21
N GLN A 138 -7.10 -5.84 -9.83
CA GLN A 138 -6.20 -6.54 -10.75
C GLN A 138 -5.50 -7.68 -10.03
N SER A 139 -5.39 -8.84 -10.67
CA SER A 139 -4.63 -9.97 -10.13
C SER A 139 -3.55 -10.43 -11.10
N THR A 140 -2.37 -10.73 -10.56
CA THR A 140 -1.27 -11.35 -11.29
C THR A 140 -0.97 -12.70 -10.68
N ARG A 141 -0.91 -13.73 -11.51
CA ARG A 141 -0.47 -15.07 -11.13
C ARG A 141 1.00 -15.23 -11.49
N VAL A 142 1.80 -15.68 -10.52
CA VAL A 142 3.20 -16.04 -10.71
C VAL A 142 3.34 -17.53 -10.42
N ASP A 143 3.95 -18.25 -11.36
CA ASP A 143 4.11 -19.69 -11.32
C ASP A 143 5.60 -20.02 -11.42
N ALA A 144 6.14 -20.74 -10.44
CA ALA A 144 7.55 -21.11 -10.41
C ALA A 144 7.98 -21.99 -11.60
N SER A 145 7.06 -22.73 -12.21
CA SER A 145 7.35 -23.58 -13.38
C SER A 145 7.55 -22.80 -14.68
N GLN A 146 7.18 -21.52 -14.71
CA GLN A 146 7.21 -20.65 -15.90
C GLN A 146 8.35 -19.61 -15.86
N LEU A 147 9.21 -19.68 -14.85
CA LEU A 147 10.34 -18.76 -14.63
C LEU A 147 11.66 -19.43 -15.03
#